data_AF-A0A2U1M9C2-F1
#
_entry.id   AF-A0A2U1M9C2-F1
#
_cell.length_a   1.000
_cell.length_b   1.000
_cell.length_c   1.000
_cell.angle_alpha   90.00
_cell.angle_beta   90.00
_cell.angle_gamma   90.00
#
_symmetry.space_group_name_H-M   'P 1'
#
loop_
_entity.id
_entity.type
_entity.pdbx_description
1 polymer ?
#
loop_
_entity_poly.entity_id
_entity_poly.type
_entity_poly.pdbx_seq_one_letter_code
_entity_poly.pdbx_strand_id
1 'polypeptide(L)'
;MQLHGASSTVIKNHKPDNPVPPLTQNQAGSFTVCHSQAWNSKIVTSAWWVYPQQVSKTAPTGEYLTVGSFMIRGKKNFLHPHPLIMGFGILFCLDETSLGSHLNERRVRGEEE
;
A
#
# COMPACT_ATOMS: atom_id res chain seq x y z
N MET A 1 6.10 -14.18 -11.92
CA MET A 1 7.48 -13.65 -11.90
C MET A 1 7.59 -12.66 -10.74
N GLN A 2 8.60 -12.79 -9.87
CA GLN A 2 8.78 -11.86 -8.75
C GLN A 2 9.45 -10.58 -9.27
N LEU A 3 8.73 -9.47 -9.17
CA LEU A 3 9.21 -8.19 -9.65
C LEU A 3 10.15 -7.58 -8.61
N HIS A 4 11.41 -7.38 -9.00
CA HIS A 4 12.42 -6.81 -8.10
C HIS A 4 12.26 -5.29 -8.00
N GLY A 5 12.54 -4.75 -6.81
CA GLY A 5 12.53 -3.30 -6.56
C GLY A 5 11.13 -2.70 -6.35
N ALA A 6 10.10 -3.51 -6.13
CA ALA A 6 8.81 -3.00 -5.64
C ALA A 6 8.91 -2.56 -4.18
N SER A 7 8.22 -1.47 -3.83
CA SER A 7 8.12 -1.01 -2.44
C SER A 7 7.45 -2.06 -1.53
N SER A 8 7.87 -2.14 -0.27
CA SER A 8 7.14 -2.92 0.74
C SER A 8 6.04 -2.05 1.33
N THR A 9 4.79 -2.30 0.94
CA THR A 9 3.63 -1.55 1.45
C THR A 9 2.94 -2.32 2.56
N VAL A 10 2.68 -1.66 3.69
CA VAL A 10 1.97 -2.23 4.84
C VAL A 10 0.64 -1.51 5.02
N ILE A 11 -0.44 -2.29 5.09
CA ILE A 11 -1.76 -1.77 5.44
C ILE A 11 -1.93 -1.85 6.95
N LYS A 12 -2.05 -0.70 7.61
CA LYS A 12 -2.38 -0.63 9.03
C LYS A 12 -3.89 -0.63 9.20
N ASN A 13 -4.46 -1.75 9.65
CA ASN A 13 -5.88 -1.83 9.97
C ASN A 13 -6.15 -1.25 11.36
N HIS A 14 -6.89 -0.13 11.44
CA HIS A 14 -7.27 0.49 12.72
C HIS A 14 -8.50 -0.16 13.38
N LYS A 15 -9.18 -1.08 12.69
CA LYS A 15 -10.33 -1.84 13.21
C LYS A 15 -10.05 -3.35 13.03
N PRO A 16 -9.31 -3.99 13.95
CA PRO A 16 -8.80 -5.35 13.75
C PRO A 16 -9.90 -6.40 13.58
N ASP A 17 -11.09 -6.17 14.15
CA ASP A 17 -12.24 -7.08 14.03
C ASP A 17 -12.91 -7.05 12.65
N ASN A 18 -12.60 -6.04 11.84
CA ASN A 18 -13.13 -5.90 10.49
C ASN A 18 -12.06 -6.26 9.46
N PRO A 19 -12.38 -7.03 8.41
CA PRO A 19 -11.45 -7.30 7.34
C PRO A 19 -11.09 -6.00 6.60
N VAL A 20 -9.86 -5.93 6.09
CA VAL A 20 -9.43 -4.82 5.24
C VAL A 20 -10.29 -4.81 3.96
N PRO A 21 -10.98 -3.69 3.63
CA PRO A 21 -11.81 -3.62 2.43
C PRO A 21 -11.05 -3.95 1.15
N PRO A 22 -11.67 -4.61 0.15
CA PRO A 22 -11.03 -4.91 -1.13
C PRO A 22 -10.47 -3.66 -1.83
N LEU A 23 -11.15 -2.53 -1.70
CA LEU A 23 -10.70 -1.25 -2.25
C LEU A 23 -9.33 -0.84 -1.70
N THR A 24 -9.13 -0.91 -0.37
CA THR A 24 -7.86 -0.58 0.27
C THR A 24 -6.74 -1.52 -0.18
N GLN A 25 -7.04 -2.81 -0.34
CA GLN A 25 -6.06 -3.78 -0.85
C GLN A 25 -5.65 -3.45 -2.29
N ASN A 26 -6.61 -3.11 -3.16
CA ASN A 26 -6.35 -2.72 -4.54
C ASN A 26 -5.55 -1.41 -4.64
N GLN A 27 -5.85 -0.41 -3.81
CA GLN A 27 -5.10 0.84 -3.73
C GLN A 27 -3.65 0.62 -3.29
N ALA A 28 -3.44 -0.15 -2.22
CA ALA A 28 -2.10 -0.49 -1.73
C ALA A 28 -1.30 -1.34 -2.75
N GLY A 29 -1.97 -2.28 -3.43
CA GLY A 29 -1.39 -3.07 -4.50
C GLY A 29 -0.95 -2.20 -5.68
N SER A 30 -1.80 -1.28 -6.12
CA SER A 30 -1.49 -0.34 -7.21
C SER A 30 -0.31 0.56 -6.85
N PHE A 31 -0.30 1.12 -5.64
CA PHE A 31 0.82 1.91 -5.11
C PHE A 31 2.14 1.12 -5.13
N THR A 32 2.10 -0.13 -4.65
CA THR A 32 3.27 -1.02 -4.62
C THR A 32 3.85 -1.29 -6.00
N VAL A 33 3.00 -1.59 -6.98
CA VAL A 33 3.43 -1.89 -8.35
C VAL A 33 3.90 -0.63 -9.07
N CYS A 34 3.26 0.52 -8.84
CA CYS A 34 3.73 1.78 -9.43
C CYS A 34 5.08 2.23 -8.85
N HIS A 35 5.41 1.88 -7.61
CA HIS A 35 6.73 2.07 -7.02
C HIS A 35 7.70 0.89 -7.29
N SER A 36 7.64 0.31 -8.49
CA SER A 36 8.49 -0.80 -8.89
C SER A 36 9.01 -0.63 -10.32
N GLN A 37 9.89 -1.52 -10.76
CA GLN A 37 10.36 -1.52 -12.15
C GLN A 37 9.25 -1.73 -13.19
N ALA A 38 8.07 -2.20 -12.77
CA ALA A 38 6.89 -2.32 -13.63
C ALA A 38 6.48 -0.96 -14.22
N TRP A 39 6.64 0.12 -13.45
CA TRP A 39 6.32 1.48 -13.86
C TRP A 39 7.19 1.98 -15.01
N ASN A 40 8.50 1.76 -14.90
CA ASN A 40 9.48 2.13 -15.92
C ASN A 40 9.31 1.27 -17.17
N SER A 41 9.03 -0.01 -16.99
CA SER A 41 8.91 -0.99 -18.08
C SER A 41 7.52 -1.02 -18.73
N LYS A 42 6.54 -0.26 -18.21
CA LYS A 42 5.14 -0.26 -18.64
C LYS A 42 4.50 -1.66 -18.63
N ILE A 43 4.91 -2.51 -17.71
CA ILE A 43 4.41 -3.88 -17.57
C ILE A 43 3.25 -3.89 -16.57
N VAL A 44 2.06 -4.24 -17.03
CA VAL A 44 0.92 -4.50 -16.14
C VAL A 44 1.13 -5.86 -15.47
N THR A 45 1.14 -5.86 -14.14
CA THR A 45 1.31 -7.09 -13.34
C THR A 45 0.39 -7.08 -12.12
N SER A 46 0.11 -8.26 -11.58
CA SER A 46 -0.63 -8.44 -10.33
C SER A 46 0.27 -8.20 -9.12
N ALA A 47 -0.19 -7.34 -8.21
CA ALA A 47 0.32 -7.31 -6.84
C ALA A 47 -0.13 -8.57 -6.07
N TRP A 48 0.53 -8.85 -4.95
CA TRP A 48 0.10 -9.87 -4.00
C TRP A 48 0.34 -9.40 -2.56
N TRP A 49 -0.42 -9.97 -1.63
CA TRP A 49 -0.30 -9.70 -0.20
C TRP A 49 -0.29 -10.99 0.62
N VAL A 50 0.20 -10.88 1.86
CA VAL A 50 0.21 -11.95 2.87
C VAL A 50 -0.11 -11.37 4.25
N TYR A 51 -0.49 -12.22 5.18
CA TYR A 51 -0.67 -11.84 6.58
C TYR A 51 0.67 -11.62 7.29
N PRO A 52 0.73 -10.79 8.35
CA PRO A 52 1.98 -10.47 9.04
C PRO A 52 2.68 -11.71 9.63
N GLN A 53 1.93 -12.73 10.04
CA GLN A 53 2.47 -13.99 10.58
C GLN A 53 3.25 -14.80 9.52
N GLN A 54 3.04 -14.50 8.23
CA GLN A 54 3.73 -15.15 7.12
C GLN A 54 5.07 -14.50 6.79
N VAL A 55 5.44 -13.40 7.47
CA VAL A 55 6.65 -12.62 7.20
C VAL A 55 7.68 -12.90 8.28
N SER A 56 8.91 -13.25 7.88
CA SER A 56 10.03 -13.49 8.79
C SER A 56 11.29 -12.76 8.35
N LYS A 57 12.09 -12.29 9.31
CA LYS A 57 13.44 -11.75 9.07
C LYS A 57 14.54 -12.80 9.21
N THR A 58 14.19 -14.05 9.50
CA THR A 58 15.14 -15.14 9.68
C THR A 58 15.26 -15.94 8.40
N ALA A 59 16.49 -16.08 7.91
CA ALA A 59 16.78 -16.88 6.73
C ALA A 59 16.65 -18.38 7.05
N PRO A 60 16.36 -19.24 6.06
CA PRO A 60 16.57 -20.67 6.17
C PRO A 60 18.03 -20.97 6.54
N THR A 61 18.25 -22.09 7.23
CA THR A 61 19.60 -22.51 7.62
C THR A 61 20.51 -22.60 6.38
N GLY A 62 21.60 -21.84 6.38
CA GLY A 62 22.59 -21.83 5.29
C GLY A 62 22.39 -20.73 4.24
N GLU A 63 21.34 -19.91 4.33
CA GLU A 63 21.12 -18.77 3.45
C GLU A 63 21.27 -17.43 4.20
N TYR A 64 21.60 -16.36 3.47
CA TYR A 64 21.64 -15.00 4.00
C TYR A 64 20.49 -14.17 3.42
N LEU A 65 19.78 -13.44 4.28
CA LEU A 65 18.84 -12.41 3.86
C LEU A 65 19.58 -11.09 3.65
N THR A 66 19.39 -10.45 2.50
CA THR A 66 19.91 -9.11 2.26
C THR A 66 19.17 -8.09 3.14
N VAL A 67 19.84 -7.00 3.50
CA VAL A 67 19.20 -5.89 4.23
C VAL A 67 17.97 -5.41 3.47
N GLY A 68 16.85 -5.26 4.17
CA GLY A 68 15.57 -4.83 3.58
C GLY A 68 14.74 -5.94 2.93
N SER A 69 15.20 -7.20 2.94
CA SER A 69 14.44 -8.36 2.47
C SER A 69 13.71 -9.08 3.61
N PHE A 70 12.62 -9.78 3.25
CA PHE A 70 11.83 -10.59 4.16
C PHE A 70 11.58 -11.96 3.54
N MET A 71 11.61 -12.99 4.38
CA MET A 71 11.20 -14.33 4.02
C MET A 71 9.67 -14.43 4.13
N ILE A 72 9.01 -14.88 3.06
CA ILE A 72 7.55 -15.04 3.01
C ILE A 72 7.22 -16.52 2.96
N ARG A 73 6.38 -16.98 3.90
CA ARG A 73 5.96 -18.38 4.02
C ARG A 73 4.47 -18.56 3.70
N GLY A 74 4.12 -19.72 3.16
CA GLY A 74 2.71 -20.07 2.89
C GLY A 74 2.13 -19.41 1.63
N LYS A 75 0.79 -19.29 1.61
CA LYS A 75 0.02 -18.85 0.43
C LYS A 75 0.07 -17.33 0.24
N LYS A 76 0.27 -16.91 -1.01
CA LYS A 76 0.15 -15.51 -1.46
C LYS A 76 -1.26 -15.25 -1.98
N ASN A 77 -1.82 -14.09 -1.65
CA ASN A 77 -3.11 -13.64 -2.16
C ASN A 77 -2.86 -12.66 -3.30
N PHE A 78 -3.22 -13.03 -4.54
CA PHE A 78 -3.02 -12.21 -5.71
C PHE A 78 -4.19 -11.26 -5.93
N LEU A 79 -3.88 -10.01 -6.28
CA LEU A 79 -4.85 -9.01 -6.67
C LEU A 79 -5.03 -9.01 -8.19
N HIS A 80 -6.17 -8.49 -8.65
CA HIS A 80 -6.38 -8.29 -10.07
C HIS A 80 -5.34 -7.30 -10.61
N PRO A 81 -4.77 -7.55 -11.82
CA PRO A 81 -3.91 -6.57 -12.45
C PRO A 81 -4.68 -5.26 -12.64
N HIS A 82 -4.05 -4.15 -12.27
CA HIS A 82 -4.62 -2.82 -12.45
C HIS A 82 -3.72 -1.98 -13.35
N PRO A 83 -4.29 -1.08 -14.17
CA PRO A 83 -3.49 -0.11 -14.91
C PRO A 83 -2.56 0.65 -13.98
N LEU A 84 -1.35 0.93 -14.46
CA LEU A 84 -0.35 1.68 -13.70
C LEU A 84 -0.72 3.17 -13.73
N ILE A 85 -1.51 3.58 -12.73
CA ILE A 85 -1.99 4.96 -12.59
C ILE A 85 -1.58 5.46 -11.20
N MET A 86 -0.93 6.62 -11.15
CA MET A 86 -0.68 7.36 -9.92
C MET A 86 -1.21 8.79 -10.07
N GLY A 87 -1.93 9.25 -9.06
CA GLY A 87 -2.24 10.66 -8.86
C GLY A 87 -1.37 11.21 -7.72
N PHE A 88 -1.07 12.49 -7.77
CA PHE A 88 -0.51 13.21 -6.62
C PHE A 88 -1.53 14.26 -6.17
N GLY A 89 -1.65 14.44 -4.86
CA GLY A 89 -2.47 15.47 -4.24
C GLY A 89 -1.59 16.36 -3.39
N ILE A 90 -1.84 17.67 -3.45
CA ILE A 90 -1.17 18.65 -2.58
C ILE A 90 -2.19 19.07 -1.54
N LEU A 91 -1.84 18.92 -0.26
CA LEU A 91 -2.64 19.39 0.86
C LEU A 91 -1.88 20.48 1.59
N PHE A 92 -2.53 21.62 1.76
CA PHE A 92 -2.00 22.71 2.56
C PHE A 92 -2.45 22.53 4.02
N CYS A 93 -1.50 22.43 4.94
CA CYS A 93 -1.82 22.56 6.37
C CYS A 93 -2.03 24.04 6.68
N LEU A 94 -3.12 24.33 7.38
CA LEU A 94 -3.39 25.67 7.87
C LEU A 94 -2.53 25.92 9.09
N ASP A 95 -2.03 27.14 9.23
CA ASP A 95 -1.46 27.59 10.50
C ASP A 95 -2.60 27.90 11.49
N GLU A 96 -2.26 28.07 12.77
CA GLU A 96 -3.26 28.37 13.79
C GLU A 96 -3.98 29.70 13.52
N THR A 97 -3.30 30.69 12.91
CA THR A 97 -3.87 32.00 12.62
C THR A 97 -4.93 31.97 11.51
N SER A 98 -4.84 31.00 10.61
CA SER A 98 -5.74 30.82 9.47
C SER A 98 -6.93 29.91 9.80
N LEU A 99 -6.90 29.13 10.90
CA LEU A 99 -7.97 28.19 11.25
C LEU A 99 -9.36 28.82 11.24
N GLY A 100 -9.49 30.02 11.79
CA GLY A 100 -10.78 30.73 11.87
C GLY A 100 -11.37 31.07 10.50
N SER A 101 -10.53 31.42 9.53
CA SER A 101 -10.96 31.77 8.17
C SER A 101 -11.39 30.58 7.33
N HIS A 102 -10.97 29.37 7.70
CA HIS A 102 -11.22 28.13 6.94
C HIS A 102 -12.17 27.16 7.66
N LEU A 103 -12.90 27.63 8.68
CA LEU A 103 -13.94 26.85 9.35
C LEU A 103 -14.97 26.34 8.32
N ASN A 104 -15.21 25.03 8.30
CA ASN A 104 -16.14 24.32 7.41
C ASN A 104 -15.74 24.18 5.93
N GLU A 105 -14.57 24.64 5.49
CA GLU A 105 -14.18 24.50 4.07
C GLU A 105 -13.89 23.06 3.61
N ARG A 106 -13.53 22.17 4.55
CA ARG A 106 -13.15 20.77 4.28
C ARG A 106 -14.14 19.75 4.85
N ARG A 107 -15.44 20.06 4.85
CA ARG A 107 -16.47 19.08 5.26
C ARG A 107 -16.38 17.84 4.38
N VAL A 108 -16.44 16.66 5.03
CA VAL A 108 -16.52 15.39 4.32
C VAL A 108 -17.81 15.40 3.51
N ARG A 109 -17.72 15.26 2.19
CA ARG A 109 -18.91 15.14 1.34
C ARG A 109 -19.57 13.81 1.67
N GLY A 110 -20.75 13.84 2.31
CA GLY A 110 -21.55 12.65 2.62
C GLY A 110 -22.18 12.59 4.01
N GLU A 111 -22.03 13.60 4.88
CA GLU A 111 -22.67 13.63 6.22
C GLU A 111 -24.05 14.33 6.26
N GLU A 112 -24.73 14.42 5.11
CA GLU A 112 -26.17 14.75 5.09
C GLU A 112 -26.92 13.62 4.37
N GLU A 113 -27.08 12.52 5.10
CA GLU A 113 -28.32 11.74 5.19
C GLU A 113 -28.51 11.23 6.63
#